data_AF-A0AA40TH89-F1
#
_entry.id   AF-A0AA40TH89-F1
#
_cell.length_a   1.000
_cell.length_b   1.000
_cell.length_c   1.000
_cell.angle_alpha   90.00
_cell.angle_beta   90.00
_cell.angle_gamma   90.00
#
_symmetry.space_group_name_H-M   'P 1'
#
loop_
_entity.id
_entity.type
_entity.pdbx_description
1 polymer ?
#
loop_
_entity_poly.entity_id
_entity_poly.type
_entity_poly.pdbx_seq_one_letter_code
_entity_poly.pdbx_strand_id
1 'polypeptide(L)'
;TEKKPFDDVKVRQALTYAVNKEAIIKAVYQGAGVAAKNLIPPTMWGYNDDVKDYTYDPEKAKALLKEAGQDKGFTVELWAMPVQRPYNPNARRMAEMVQADWAKIGVQAKIVTYEWGEYLKRAKAGEHQAVMMGWTGDNGDPDNFFATLFSCAAAKDGSNYSRWCY
;
A
#
# COMPACT_ATOMS: atom_id res chain seq x y z
N THR A 1 -9.48 8.61 -1.61
CA THR A 1 -9.48 7.94 -0.30
C THR A 1 -10.55 8.59 0.54
N GLU A 2 -11.33 7.81 1.29
CA GLU A 2 -12.54 8.33 1.97
C GLU A 2 -12.43 8.33 3.51
N LYS A 3 -11.50 7.55 4.07
CA LYS A 3 -11.34 7.42 5.52
C LYS A 3 -10.25 8.34 6.04
N LYS A 4 -10.59 9.18 7.02
CA LYS A 4 -9.61 9.95 7.79
C LYS A 4 -8.65 9.02 8.54
N PRO A 5 -7.36 9.39 8.70
CA PRO A 5 -6.69 10.57 8.15
C PRO A 5 -6.08 10.36 6.75
N PHE A 6 -6.45 9.29 6.03
CA PHE A 6 -5.86 8.92 4.72
C PHE A 6 -6.39 9.77 3.56
N ASP A 7 -7.38 10.63 3.80
CA ASP A 7 -7.82 11.68 2.88
C ASP A 7 -6.73 12.76 2.68
N ASP A 8 -5.88 13.01 3.66
CA ASP A 8 -4.74 13.93 3.55
C ASP A 8 -3.55 13.31 2.80
N VAL A 9 -3.06 14.01 1.77
CA VAL A 9 -1.88 13.63 0.99
C VAL A 9 -0.63 13.51 1.87
N LYS A 10 -0.43 14.43 2.82
CA LYS A 10 0.75 14.45 3.69
C LYS A 10 0.80 13.22 4.57
N VAL A 11 -0.35 12.76 5.07
CA VAL A 11 -0.44 11.51 5.84
C VAL A 11 -0.04 10.32 4.99
N ARG A 12 -0.54 10.21 3.75
CA ARG A 12 -0.17 9.10 2.84
C ARG A 12 1.32 9.12 2.49
N GLN A 13 1.88 10.30 2.25
CA GLN A 13 3.32 10.46 2.02
C GLN A 13 4.13 10.07 3.25
N ALA A 14 3.73 10.51 4.45
CA ALA A 14 4.42 10.16 5.69
C ALA A 14 4.48 8.64 5.90
N LEU A 15 3.35 7.95 5.73
CA LEU A 15 3.28 6.49 5.84
C LEU A 15 4.15 5.77 4.80
N THR A 16 4.36 6.39 3.62
CA THR A 16 5.24 5.86 2.58
C THR A 16 6.71 6.05 2.94
N TYR A 17 7.12 7.26 3.34
CA TYR A 17 8.50 7.56 3.76
C TYR A 17 8.93 6.73 4.98
N ALA A 18 7.99 6.33 5.83
CA ALA A 18 8.29 5.56 7.03
C ALA A 18 8.59 4.07 6.78
N VAL A 19 8.34 3.52 5.59
CA VAL A 19 8.50 2.09 5.33
C VAL A 19 9.84 1.79 4.65
N ASN A 20 10.64 0.92 5.25
CA ASN A 20 11.89 0.47 4.65
C ASN A 20 11.63 -0.63 3.60
N LYS A 21 11.42 -0.22 2.35
CA LYS A 21 11.17 -1.14 1.23
C LYS A 21 12.31 -2.15 1.02
N GLU A 22 13.56 -1.73 1.14
CA GLU A 22 14.73 -2.60 0.95
C GLU A 22 14.77 -3.73 1.98
N ALA A 23 14.49 -3.41 3.25
CA ALA A 23 14.39 -4.40 4.31
C ALA A 23 13.28 -5.42 4.03
N ILE A 24 12.12 -4.96 3.54
CA ILE A 24 11.01 -5.84 3.13
C ILE A 24 11.43 -6.75 1.97
N ILE A 25 12.06 -6.22 0.92
CA ILE A 25 12.55 -7.02 -0.21
C ILE A 25 13.50 -8.12 0.28
N LYS A 26 14.47 -7.76 1.13
CA LYS A 26 15.43 -8.73 1.67
C LYS A 26 14.77 -9.81 2.53
N ALA A 27 13.87 -9.43 3.43
CA ALA A 27 13.29 -10.36 4.42
C ALA A 27 12.12 -11.20 3.88
N VAL A 28 11.26 -10.60 3.06
CA VAL A 28 10.02 -11.22 2.56
C VAL A 28 10.24 -11.88 1.20
N TYR A 29 10.96 -11.23 0.29
CA TYR A 29 11.16 -11.71 -1.08
C TYR A 29 12.47 -12.47 -1.26
N GLN A 30 13.46 -12.29 -0.37
CA GLN A 30 14.72 -13.05 -0.35
C GLN A 30 15.46 -13.07 -1.70
N GLY A 31 15.43 -11.94 -2.42
CA GLY A 31 16.05 -11.79 -3.75
C GLY A 31 15.14 -12.13 -4.94
N ALA A 32 13.94 -12.67 -4.70
CA ALA A 32 12.95 -12.97 -5.74
C ALA A 32 12.02 -11.77 -6.08
N GLY A 33 12.47 -10.54 -5.81
CA GLY A 33 11.71 -9.32 -6.05
C GLY A 33 12.59 -8.07 -6.00
N VAL A 34 12.08 -6.97 -6.54
CA VAL A 34 12.75 -5.66 -6.56
C VAL A 34 11.83 -4.58 -6.01
N ALA A 35 12.41 -3.51 -5.48
CA ALA A 35 11.62 -2.37 -4.99
C ALA A 35 10.88 -1.68 -6.15
N ALA A 36 9.58 -1.42 -5.95
CA ALA A 36 8.74 -0.78 -6.96
C ALA A 36 8.55 0.72 -6.68
N LYS A 37 8.67 1.53 -7.74
CA LYS A 37 8.38 2.98 -7.79
C LYS A 37 7.13 3.35 -8.59
N ASN A 38 6.72 2.47 -9.51
CA ASN A 38 5.55 2.63 -10.38
C ASN A 38 4.53 1.52 -10.12
N LEU A 39 3.28 1.74 -10.56
CA LEU A 39 2.22 0.72 -10.51
C LEU A 39 2.49 -0.45 -11.46
N ILE A 40 2.96 -0.15 -12.67
CA ILE A 40 3.30 -1.17 -13.68
C ILE A 40 4.75 -1.65 -13.48
N PRO A 41 5.06 -2.92 -13.79
CA PRO A 41 6.42 -3.44 -13.69
C PRO A 41 7.33 -2.91 -14.82
N PRO A 42 8.67 -2.93 -14.67
CA PRO A 42 9.61 -2.51 -15.71
C PRO A 42 9.50 -3.28 -17.03
N THR A 43 8.89 -4.46 -17.00
CA THR A 43 8.65 -5.30 -18.19
C THR A 43 7.42 -4.87 -19.00
N MET A 44 6.62 -3.93 -18.49
CA MET A 44 5.44 -3.42 -19.16
C MET A 44 5.79 -2.21 -20.03
N TRP A 45 5.26 -2.14 -21.25
CA TRP A 45 5.42 -0.96 -22.09
C TRP A 45 4.73 0.25 -21.43
N GLY A 46 5.33 1.44 -21.57
CA GLY A 46 4.87 2.65 -20.88
C GLY A 46 5.42 2.85 -19.46
N TYR A 47 6.32 1.97 -18.97
CA TYR A 47 7.04 2.21 -17.72
C TYR A 47 7.84 3.52 -17.80
N ASN A 48 7.69 4.39 -16.79
CA ASN A 48 8.38 5.68 -16.73
C ASN A 48 9.55 5.62 -15.74
N ASP A 49 10.79 5.68 -16.26
CA ASP A 49 11.99 5.65 -15.44
C ASP A 49 12.33 6.96 -14.73
N ASP A 50 11.77 8.08 -15.19
CA ASP A 50 12.05 9.40 -14.61
C ASP A 50 11.36 9.62 -13.28
N VAL A 51 10.31 8.84 -12.97
CA VAL A 51 9.65 8.84 -11.67
C VAL A 51 10.67 8.56 -10.57
N LYS A 52 10.70 9.44 -9.57
CA LYS A 52 11.57 9.29 -8.39
C LYS A 52 10.81 8.60 -7.28
N ASP A 53 11.39 7.52 -6.76
CA ASP A 53 10.77 6.80 -5.65
C ASP A 53 10.84 7.61 -4.36
N TYR A 54 9.92 7.31 -3.44
CA TYR A 54 10.02 7.75 -2.06
C TYR A 54 11.17 7.02 -1.38
N THR A 55 12.02 7.78 -0.69
CA THR A 55 13.10 7.23 0.13
C THR A 55 12.56 6.70 1.46
N TYR A 56 13.34 5.87 2.14
CA TYR A 56 13.10 5.56 3.56
C TYR A 56 13.63 6.71 4.42
N ASP A 57 12.72 7.49 5.01
CA ASP A 57 13.03 8.66 5.83
C ASP A 57 11.99 8.84 6.95
N PRO A 58 12.19 8.17 8.11
CA PRO A 58 11.30 8.28 9.26
C PRO A 58 11.20 9.70 9.84
N GLU A 59 12.24 10.52 9.71
CA GLU A 59 12.23 11.89 10.25
C GLU A 59 11.37 12.81 9.38
N LYS A 60 11.49 12.71 8.04
CA LYS A 60 10.57 13.37 7.12
C LYS A 60 9.12 12.90 7.31
N ALA A 61 8.91 11.61 7.56
CA ALA A 61 7.58 11.09 7.86
C ALA A 61 6.97 11.73 9.12
N LYS A 62 7.72 11.85 10.21
CA LYS A 62 7.26 12.56 11.43
C LYS A 62 6.94 14.03 11.15
N ALA A 63 7.77 14.72 10.37
CA ALA A 63 7.54 16.11 10.01
C ALA A 63 6.22 16.28 9.23
N LEU A 64 5.96 15.42 8.25
CA LEU A 64 4.72 15.42 7.46
C LEU A 64 3.49 15.11 8.33
N LEU A 65 3.58 14.17 9.28
CA LEU A 65 2.48 13.90 10.22
C LEU A 65 2.18 15.13 11.10
N LYS A 66 3.22 15.81 11.60
CA LYS A 66 3.03 17.05 12.36
C LYS A 66 2.36 18.14 11.54
N GLU A 67 2.78 18.33 10.29
CA GLU A 67 2.14 19.29 9.37
C GLU A 67 0.68 18.95 9.05
N ALA A 68 0.32 17.67 9.08
CA ALA A 68 -1.04 17.18 8.89
C ALA A 68 -1.88 17.18 10.19
N GLY A 69 -1.33 17.71 11.31
CA GLY A 69 -2.02 17.72 12.60
C GLY A 69 -2.14 16.35 13.27
N GLN A 70 -1.27 15.40 12.91
CA GLN A 70 -1.19 14.03 13.43
C GLN A 70 0.10 13.83 14.26
N ASP A 71 0.56 14.87 14.96
CA ASP A 71 1.80 14.88 15.75
C ASP A 71 1.82 13.82 16.87
N LYS A 72 0.64 13.49 17.41
CA LYS A 72 0.46 12.44 18.43
C LYS A 72 0.33 11.03 17.83
N GLY A 73 0.38 10.91 16.51
CA GLY A 73 0.10 9.67 15.79
C GLY A 73 -1.37 9.26 15.86
N PHE A 74 -1.66 8.06 15.34
CA PHE A 74 -3.01 7.50 15.28
C PHE A 74 -2.94 5.97 15.14
N THR A 75 -4.07 5.30 15.33
CA THR A 75 -4.22 3.86 15.11
C THR A 75 -4.79 3.58 13.72
N VAL A 76 -4.30 2.53 13.08
CA VAL A 76 -4.76 2.07 11.76
C VAL A 76 -4.92 0.55 11.74
N GLU A 77 -6.01 0.05 11.16
CA GLU A 77 -6.10 -1.34 10.76
C GLU A 77 -5.34 -1.58 9.45
N LEU A 78 -4.33 -2.45 9.49
CA LEU A 78 -3.53 -2.87 8.35
C LEU A 78 -3.90 -4.30 7.99
N TRP A 79 -4.63 -4.46 6.88
CA TRP A 79 -5.12 -5.75 6.46
C TRP A 79 -4.04 -6.53 5.70
N ALA A 80 -3.79 -7.77 6.08
CA ALA A 80 -2.86 -8.67 5.42
C ALA A 80 -3.57 -9.96 5.00
N MET A 81 -3.39 -10.41 3.75
CA MET A 81 -4.02 -11.65 3.29
C MET A 81 -3.38 -12.91 3.91
N PRO A 82 -4.15 -14.00 4.14
CA PRO A 82 -3.61 -15.22 4.77
C PRO A 82 -2.96 -16.20 3.77
N VAL A 83 -3.00 -15.90 2.47
CA VAL A 83 -2.52 -16.76 1.38
C VAL A 83 -1.32 -16.14 0.67
N GLN A 84 -0.44 -16.97 0.12
CA GLN A 84 0.62 -16.50 -0.77
C GLN A 84 0.04 -15.99 -2.09
N ARG A 85 0.61 -14.90 -2.62
CA ARG A 85 0.26 -14.34 -3.93
C ARG A 85 1.53 -14.17 -4.77
N PRO A 86 1.44 -14.19 -6.12
CA PRO A 86 2.59 -13.97 -6.99
C PRO A 86 3.36 -12.67 -6.69
N TYR A 87 2.63 -11.64 -6.26
CA TYR A 87 3.17 -10.32 -5.91
C TYR A 87 3.52 -10.16 -4.42
N ASN A 88 3.19 -11.12 -3.55
CA ASN A 88 3.49 -11.06 -2.12
C ASN A 88 3.57 -12.46 -1.52
N PRO A 89 4.78 -13.01 -1.30
CA PRO A 89 4.95 -14.37 -0.79
C PRO A 89 4.60 -14.51 0.69
N ASN A 90 4.56 -13.42 1.47
CA ASN A 90 4.18 -13.47 2.89
C ASN A 90 3.67 -12.10 3.39
N ALA A 91 2.38 -11.85 3.16
CA ALA A 91 1.74 -10.59 3.56
C ALA A 91 1.75 -10.39 5.08
N ARG A 92 1.61 -11.45 5.88
CA ARG A 92 1.69 -11.37 7.34
C ARG A 92 3.03 -10.83 7.81
N ARG A 93 4.14 -11.40 7.32
CA ARG A 93 5.49 -10.94 7.67
C ARG A 93 5.74 -9.52 7.20
N MET A 94 5.29 -9.17 6.00
CA MET A 94 5.37 -7.80 5.50
C MET A 94 4.59 -6.83 6.42
N ALA A 95 3.41 -7.23 6.90
CA ALA A 95 2.58 -6.38 7.77
C ALA A 95 3.21 -6.15 9.14
N GLU A 96 3.87 -7.16 9.71
CA GLU A 96 4.66 -7.01 10.94
C GLU A 96 5.81 -6.00 10.76
N MET A 97 6.47 -6.02 9.60
CA MET A 97 7.55 -5.07 9.30
C MET A 97 7.01 -3.64 9.12
N VAL A 98 5.93 -3.47 8.35
CA VAL A 98 5.26 -2.17 8.18
C VAL A 98 4.73 -1.65 9.52
N GLN A 99 4.15 -2.51 10.35
CA GLN A 99 3.70 -2.17 11.71
C GLN A 99 4.86 -1.65 12.56
N ALA A 100 6.00 -2.35 12.56
CA ALA A 100 7.19 -1.92 13.32
C ALA A 100 7.76 -0.59 12.81
N ASP A 101 7.74 -0.37 11.50
CA ASP A 101 8.20 0.87 10.88
C ASP A 101 7.27 2.06 11.17
N TRP A 102 5.96 1.87 11.04
CA TRP A 102 4.95 2.88 11.38
C TRP A 102 4.95 3.23 12.88
N ALA A 103 5.26 2.26 13.76
CA ALA A 103 5.38 2.53 15.19
C ALA A 103 6.50 3.56 15.50
N LYS A 104 7.57 3.61 14.71
CA LYS A 104 8.68 4.58 14.89
C LYS A 104 8.26 6.03 14.65
N ILE A 105 7.15 6.25 13.96
CA ILE A 105 6.57 7.57 13.69
C ILE A 105 5.28 7.83 14.49
N GLY A 106 4.97 6.98 15.47
CA GLY A 106 3.78 7.11 16.33
C GLY A 106 2.49 6.50 15.76
N VAL A 107 2.55 5.82 14.60
CA VAL A 107 1.38 5.19 13.99
C VAL A 107 1.26 3.75 14.46
N GLN A 108 0.18 3.43 15.18
CA GLN A 108 -0.05 2.10 15.73
C GLN A 108 -0.88 1.26 14.75
N ALA A 109 -0.22 0.36 14.02
CA ALA A 109 -0.93 -0.55 13.14
C ALA A 109 -1.49 -1.77 13.91
N LYS A 110 -2.76 -2.09 13.73
CA LYS A 110 -3.38 -3.35 14.13
C LYS A 110 -3.50 -4.24 12.89
N ILE A 111 -2.80 -5.36 12.89
CA ILE A 111 -2.85 -6.30 11.76
C ILE A 111 -4.18 -7.06 11.80
N VAL A 112 -4.90 -7.05 10.69
CA VAL A 112 -6.18 -7.75 10.53
C VAL A 112 -6.09 -8.73 9.36
N THR A 113 -6.68 -9.90 9.50
CA THR A 113 -6.79 -10.89 8.44
C THR A 113 -8.17 -11.52 8.46
N TYR A 114 -8.63 -11.95 7.29
CA TYR A 114 -9.84 -12.73 7.07
C TYR A 114 -9.49 -13.92 6.18
N GLU A 115 -10.40 -14.88 6.04
CA GLU A 115 -10.36 -15.84 4.93
C GLU A 115 -10.29 -15.07 3.59
N TRP A 116 -9.60 -15.60 2.57
CA TRP A 116 -9.27 -14.85 1.36
C TRP A 116 -10.49 -14.33 0.57
N GLY A 117 -11.54 -15.14 0.42
CA GLY A 117 -12.77 -14.71 -0.23
C GLY A 117 -13.46 -13.58 0.54
N GLU A 118 -13.57 -13.71 1.85
CA GLU A 118 -14.13 -12.69 2.72
C GLU A 118 -13.26 -11.41 2.77
N TYR A 119 -11.93 -11.55 2.73
CA TYR A 119 -10.97 -10.46 2.67
C TYR A 119 -11.25 -9.57 1.44
N LEU A 120 -11.37 -10.18 0.26
CA LEU A 120 -11.66 -9.47 -0.98
C LEU A 120 -13.05 -8.82 -0.96
N LYS A 121 -14.06 -9.55 -0.49
CA LYS A 121 -15.44 -9.04 -0.39
C LYS A 121 -15.51 -7.80 0.51
N ARG A 122 -14.92 -7.84 1.70
CA ARG A 122 -14.93 -6.72 2.64
C ARG A 122 -14.06 -5.56 2.19
N ALA A 123 -12.91 -5.84 1.56
CA ALA A 123 -12.07 -4.80 0.96
C ALA A 123 -12.84 -4.06 -0.16
N LYS A 124 -13.56 -4.81 -1.01
CA LYS A 124 -14.48 -4.27 -2.01
C LYS A 124 -15.70 -3.57 -1.41
N ALA A 125 -16.07 -3.84 -0.16
CA ALA A 125 -17.05 -3.06 0.59
C ALA A 125 -16.45 -1.81 1.28
N GLY A 126 -15.12 -1.68 1.30
CA GLY A 126 -14.43 -0.51 1.85
C GLY A 126 -14.32 -0.56 3.37
N GLU A 127 -14.37 -1.75 3.97
CA GLU A 127 -14.28 -1.94 5.42
C GLU A 127 -12.87 -1.66 5.97
N HIS A 128 -11.83 -1.78 5.16
CA HIS A 128 -10.42 -1.57 5.55
C HIS A 128 -10.05 -0.10 5.71
N GLN A 129 -8.97 0.18 6.45
CA GLN A 129 -8.30 1.49 6.46
C GLN A 129 -7.05 1.46 5.56
N ALA A 130 -6.20 0.45 5.75
CA ALA A 130 -5.10 0.11 4.84
C ALA A 130 -5.17 -1.39 4.51
N VAL A 131 -4.85 -1.74 3.26
CA VAL A 131 -5.01 -3.12 2.75
C VAL A 131 -3.81 -3.54 1.91
N MET A 132 -3.26 -4.71 2.18
CA MET A 132 -2.25 -5.33 1.33
C MET A 132 -2.90 -5.93 0.11
N MET A 133 -2.47 -5.47 -1.06
CA MET A 133 -3.00 -5.92 -2.33
C MET A 133 -1.90 -6.01 -3.37
N GLY A 134 -2.27 -6.51 -4.54
CA GLY A 134 -1.42 -6.51 -5.71
C GLY A 134 -2.16 -7.06 -6.92
N TRP A 135 -1.46 -7.08 -8.05
CA TRP A 135 -2.04 -7.44 -9.34
C TRP A 135 -1.05 -8.25 -10.18
N THR A 136 -1.60 -9.06 -11.07
CA THR A 136 -0.87 -9.71 -12.17
C THR A 136 -1.64 -9.34 -13.42
N GLY A 137 -0.95 -8.80 -14.43
CA GLY A 137 -1.64 -8.28 -15.63
C GLY A 137 -2.38 -9.39 -16.37
N ASP A 138 -3.60 -9.10 -16.81
CA ASP A 138 -4.49 -10.08 -17.44
C ASP A 138 -4.34 -10.14 -18.97
N ASN A 139 -3.97 -9.02 -19.60
CA ASN A 139 -4.00 -8.87 -21.06
C ASN A 139 -2.74 -8.23 -21.68
N GLY A 140 -1.73 -7.91 -20.85
CA GLY A 140 -0.49 -7.26 -21.31
C GLY A 140 -0.61 -5.77 -21.63
N ASP A 141 -1.74 -5.13 -21.27
CA ASP A 141 -1.98 -3.71 -21.50
C ASP A 141 -1.90 -2.90 -20.18
N PRO A 142 -1.23 -1.73 -20.14
CA PRO A 142 -1.21 -0.84 -18.99
C PRO A 142 -2.59 -0.41 -18.50
N ASP A 143 -3.61 -0.35 -19.37
CA ASP A 143 -5.00 -0.05 -18.98
C ASP A 143 -5.53 -1.02 -17.92
N ASN A 144 -5.19 -2.31 -18.04
CA ASN A 144 -5.54 -3.33 -17.05
C ASN A 144 -4.89 -3.09 -15.68
N PHE A 145 -3.86 -2.26 -15.59
CA PHE A 145 -3.34 -1.79 -14.30
C PHE A 145 -3.98 -0.46 -13.90
N PHE A 146 -3.84 0.59 -14.72
CA PHE A 146 -4.22 1.94 -14.31
C PHE A 146 -5.75 2.10 -14.18
N ALA A 147 -6.51 1.77 -15.23
CA ALA A 147 -7.96 1.98 -15.22
C ALA A 147 -8.66 0.99 -14.29
N THR A 148 -8.28 -0.29 -14.35
CA THR A 148 -8.96 -1.35 -13.56
C THR A 148 -8.71 -1.19 -12.06
N LEU A 149 -7.54 -0.67 -11.65
CA LEU A 149 -7.17 -0.58 -10.24
C LEU A 149 -7.32 0.84 -9.64
N PHE A 150 -7.29 1.91 -10.46
CA PHE A 150 -7.27 3.27 -9.94
C PHE A 150 -8.21 4.27 -10.63
N SER A 151 -9.05 3.85 -11.59
CA SER A 151 -10.08 4.75 -12.14
C SER A 151 -11.19 5.06 -11.12
N CYS A 152 -11.92 6.15 -11.37
CA CYS A 152 -13.16 6.48 -10.64
C CYS A 152 -14.25 5.41 -10.79
N ALA A 153 -14.38 4.81 -11.98
CA ALA A 153 -15.31 3.70 -12.20
C ALA A 153 -14.95 2.50 -11.31
N ALA A 154 -13.65 2.19 -11.20
CA ALA A 154 -13.16 1.14 -10.33
C ALA A 154 -13.33 1.48 -8.83
N ALA A 155 -13.29 2.76 -8.44
CA ALA A 155 -13.50 3.18 -7.04
C ALA A 155 -14.92 2.89 -6.55
N LYS A 156 -15.90 3.00 -7.47
CA LYS A 156 -17.31 2.75 -7.20
C LYS A 156 -17.58 1.24 -7.08
N ASP A 157 -17.33 0.49 -8.16
CA ASP A 157 -17.79 -0.90 -8.27
C ASP A 157 -16.69 -1.88 -8.71
N GLY A 158 -15.41 -1.49 -8.72
CA GLY A 158 -14.29 -2.29 -9.22
C GLY A 158 -13.29 -2.75 -8.14
N SER A 159 -12.01 -2.78 -8.51
CA SER A 159 -10.89 -3.26 -7.68
C SER A 159 -10.03 -2.13 -7.09
N ASN A 160 -10.51 -0.89 -7.16
CA ASN A 160 -9.84 0.26 -6.55
C ASN A 160 -10.18 0.33 -5.06
N TYR A 161 -9.46 -0.48 -4.28
CA TYR A 161 -9.64 -0.53 -2.83
C TYR A 161 -9.05 0.71 -2.14
N SER A 162 -8.27 1.53 -2.83
CA SER A 162 -7.85 2.85 -2.32
C SER A 162 -8.99 3.86 -2.25
N ARG A 163 -10.15 3.58 -2.86
CA ARG A 163 -11.30 4.49 -2.95
C ARG A 163 -10.87 5.86 -3.46
N TRP A 164 -10.01 5.86 -4.47
CA TRP A 164 -9.40 7.07 -5.01
C TRP A 164 -9.99 7.39 -6.38
N CYS A 165 -10.44 8.63 -6.54
CA CYS A 165 -10.95 9.18 -7.78
C CYS A 165 -10.45 10.62 -7.87
N TYR A 166 -9.71 10.94 -8.93
CA TYR A 166 -9.10 12.23 -9.20
C TYR A 166 -9.09 12.49 -10.71
#